data_AF-A0A952KIJ9-F1
#
_entry.id   AF-A0A952KIJ9-F1
#
_cell.length_a   1.000
_cell.length_b   1.000
_cell.length_c   1.000
_cell.angle_alpha   90.00
_cell.angle_beta   90.00
_cell.angle_gamma   90.00
#
_symmetry.space_group_name_H-M   'P 1'
#
loop_
_entity.id
_entity.type
_entity.pdbx_description
1 polymer ?
#
loop_
_entity_poly.entity_id
_entity_poly.type
_entity_poly.pdbx_seq_one_letter_code
_entity_poly.pdbx_strand_id
1 'polypeptide(L)'
;MRESLKAYLTGEAGPPGLTAGLRVIVWHLGWAACQLAGLLGLLFLPANPLILLALLAMALPGFAAIALVFRDSPPVRQGLVWLWSVFAAIAVTLTGGIAGPLAIWVAMPLAAAVVLNQRSLISLGAALSLMNALVAVMVSIGGGIHMPDDQEAFWLSLLSVLTFVLGVSIGLLPALRSRSERADDAEEARARLMKIVTEQPQLILAFDERGRVLSAYGEAPVGLDLN
;
A
#
# COMPACT_ATOMS: atom_id res chain seq x y z
N MET A 1 23.52 -8.60 8.32
CA MET A 1 22.26 -9.37 8.29
C MET A 1 21.97 -10.15 9.59
N ARG A 2 22.96 -10.86 10.18
CA ARG A 2 22.78 -11.55 11.48
C ARG A 2 22.67 -10.57 12.66
N GLU A 3 23.49 -9.52 12.65
CA GLU A 3 23.45 -8.41 13.64
C GLU A 3 22.15 -7.60 13.55
N SER A 4 21.63 -7.38 12.33
CA SER A 4 20.43 -6.57 12.08
C SER A 4 19.11 -7.28 12.45
N LEU A 5 19.08 -8.61 12.39
CA LEU A 5 17.94 -9.40 12.88
C LEU A 5 17.92 -9.43 14.43
N LYS A 6 19.12 -9.43 15.03
CA LYS A 6 19.32 -9.34 16.49
C LYS A 6 18.79 -8.02 17.04
N ALA A 7 19.12 -6.89 16.42
CA ALA A 7 18.68 -5.55 16.83
C ALA A 7 17.14 -5.40 16.91
N TYR A 8 16.40 -6.06 16.00
CA TYR A 8 14.93 -6.07 16.02
C TYR A 8 14.35 -6.96 17.12
N LEU A 9 14.94 -8.14 17.36
CA LEU A 9 14.54 -9.01 18.47
C LEU A 9 14.88 -8.41 19.85
N THR A 10 15.85 -7.50 19.91
CA THR A 10 16.26 -6.79 21.13
C THR A 10 15.60 -5.42 21.31
N GLY A 11 14.76 -4.96 20.36
CA GLY A 11 14.02 -3.69 20.48
C GLY A 11 14.85 -2.43 20.26
N GLU A 12 16.05 -2.51 19.69
CA GLU A 12 16.84 -1.33 19.34
C GLU A 12 16.29 -0.70 18.06
N ALA A 13 15.99 0.60 18.11
CA ALA A 13 15.45 1.36 17.00
C ALA A 13 16.44 1.37 15.82
N GLY A 14 16.31 0.41 14.91
CA GLY A 14 17.07 0.36 13.67
C GLY A 14 16.79 1.59 12.80
N PRO A 15 17.67 1.92 11.83
CA PRO A 15 17.53 3.09 11.00
C PRO A 15 16.15 3.12 10.31
N PRO A 16 15.50 4.30 10.18
CA PRO A 16 14.07 4.42 9.86
C PRO A 16 13.63 3.68 8.58
N GLY A 17 14.50 3.61 7.56
CA GLY A 17 14.21 2.87 6.32
C GLY A 17 14.18 1.34 6.45
N LEU A 18 14.90 0.78 7.43
CA LEU A 18 15.02 -0.66 7.64
C LEU A 18 13.73 -1.26 8.23
N THR A 19 13.04 -0.50 9.09
CA THR A 19 11.76 -0.89 9.67
C THR A 19 10.61 -0.82 8.65
N ALA A 20 10.70 0.07 7.65
CA ALA A 20 9.69 0.22 6.61
C ALA A 20 9.76 -0.93 5.60
N GLY A 21 10.97 -1.27 5.11
CA GLY A 21 11.17 -2.40 4.19
C GLY A 21 10.76 -3.74 4.80
N LEU A 22 11.12 -3.98 6.07
CA LEU A 22 10.72 -5.19 6.79
C LEU A 22 9.19 -5.29 6.93
N ARG A 23 8.51 -4.21 7.28
CA ARG A 23 7.03 -4.18 7.38
C ARG A 23 6.36 -4.56 6.07
N VAL A 24 6.86 -4.05 4.95
CA VAL A 24 6.37 -4.41 3.60
C VAL A 24 6.54 -5.91 3.36
N ILE A 25 7.71 -6.48 3.65
CA ILE A 25 7.98 -7.90 3.42
C ILE A 25 7.09 -8.77 4.32
N VAL A 26 6.98 -8.44 5.61
CA VAL A 26 6.13 -9.17 6.57
C VAL A 26 4.67 -9.16 6.13
N TRP A 27 4.18 -8.04 5.61
CA TRP A 27 2.81 -7.96 5.07
C TRP A 27 2.58 -8.93 3.90
N HIS A 28 3.52 -8.98 2.94
CA HIS A 28 3.43 -9.87 1.78
C HIS A 28 3.57 -11.36 2.17
N LEU A 29 4.48 -11.67 3.09
CA LEU A 29 4.66 -13.03 3.59
C LEU A 29 3.47 -13.47 4.46
N GLY A 30 2.92 -12.57 5.27
CA GLY A 30 1.70 -12.82 6.04
C GLY A 30 0.52 -13.13 5.13
N TRP A 31 0.37 -12.40 4.02
CA TRP A 31 -0.62 -12.73 2.99
C TRP A 31 -0.41 -14.14 2.43
N ALA A 32 0.81 -14.44 1.96
CA ALA A 32 1.12 -15.76 1.40
C ALA A 32 0.84 -16.90 2.40
N ALA A 33 1.17 -16.69 3.68
CA ALA A 33 0.90 -17.64 4.74
C ALA A 33 -0.61 -17.88 4.93
N CYS A 34 -1.43 -16.83 4.90
CA CYS A 34 -2.89 -16.97 4.96
C CYS A 34 -3.44 -17.79 3.78
N GLN A 35 -2.93 -17.56 2.57
CA GLN A 35 -3.38 -18.31 1.40
C GLN A 35 -2.95 -19.78 1.44
N LEU A 36 -1.73 -20.07 1.90
CA LEU A 36 -1.28 -21.45 2.10
C LEU A 36 -2.07 -22.15 3.20
N ALA A 37 -2.44 -21.44 4.28
CA ALA A 37 -3.30 -21.99 5.33
C ALA A 37 -4.71 -22.29 4.79
N GLY A 38 -5.28 -21.41 3.97
CA GLY A 38 -6.55 -21.66 3.28
C GLY A 38 -6.47 -22.86 2.35
N LEU A 39 -5.40 -22.97 1.56
CA LEU A 39 -5.16 -24.10 0.67
C LEU A 39 -5.00 -25.41 1.46
N LEU A 40 -4.26 -25.40 2.57
CA LEU A 40 -4.11 -26.55 3.47
C LEU A 40 -5.45 -26.98 4.08
N GLY A 41 -6.30 -26.03 4.46
CA GLY A 41 -7.64 -26.32 4.97
C GLY A 41 -8.53 -27.00 3.93
N LEU A 42 -8.41 -26.61 2.66
CA LEU A 42 -9.18 -27.19 1.56
C LEU A 42 -8.65 -28.53 1.04
N LEU A 43 -7.39 -28.91 1.34
CA LEU A 43 -6.84 -30.22 0.94
C LEU A 43 -7.59 -31.41 1.57
N PHE A 44 -8.31 -31.18 2.67
CA PHE A 44 -9.11 -32.20 3.35
C PHE A 44 -10.57 -32.27 2.86
N LEU A 45 -10.95 -31.40 1.93
CA LEU A 45 -12.24 -31.41 1.26
C LEU A 45 -12.07 -31.82 -0.21
N PRO A 46 -13.11 -32.38 -0.88
CA PRO A 46 -13.10 -32.60 -2.32
C PRO A 46 -13.23 -31.26 -3.06
N ALA A 47 -12.20 -30.42 -2.95
CA ALA A 47 -12.20 -29.06 -3.47
C ALA A 47 -11.95 -29.04 -4.99
N ASN A 48 -12.65 -28.15 -5.70
CA ASN A 48 -12.47 -27.98 -7.12
C ASN A 48 -11.01 -27.54 -7.45
N PRO A 49 -10.34 -28.16 -8.45
CA PRO A 49 -8.97 -27.79 -8.83
C PRO A 49 -8.81 -26.32 -9.23
N LEU A 50 -9.86 -25.67 -9.77
CA LEU A 50 -9.82 -24.24 -10.11
C LEU A 50 -9.68 -23.36 -8.87
N ILE A 51 -10.29 -23.77 -7.75
CA ILE A 51 -10.20 -23.06 -6.46
C ILE A 51 -8.80 -23.20 -5.89
N LEU A 52 -8.24 -24.42 -5.92
CA LEU A 52 -6.86 -24.66 -5.48
C LEU A 52 -5.88 -23.83 -6.30
N LEU A 53 -6.09 -23.74 -7.63
CA LEU A 53 -5.29 -22.91 -8.51
C LEU A 53 -5.44 -21.42 -8.20
N ALA A 54 -6.65 -20.94 -7.89
CA ALA A 54 -6.89 -19.54 -7.51
C ALA A 54 -6.17 -19.15 -6.22
N LEU A 55 -6.19 -20.01 -5.20
CA LEU A 55 -5.47 -19.77 -3.94
C LEU A 55 -3.95 -19.83 -4.14
N LEU A 56 -3.47 -20.80 -4.91
CA LEU A 56 -2.05 -20.92 -5.25
C LEU A 56 -1.56 -19.68 -6.04
N ALA A 57 -2.34 -19.23 -7.02
CA ALA A 57 -2.07 -18.01 -7.79
C ALA A 57 -1.89 -16.80 -6.87
N MET A 58 -2.76 -16.63 -5.87
CA MET A 58 -2.70 -15.49 -4.94
C MET A 58 -1.64 -15.61 -3.85
N ALA A 59 -1.04 -16.79 -3.64
CA ALA A 59 0.12 -16.93 -2.77
C ALA A 59 1.41 -16.40 -3.42
N LEU A 60 1.54 -16.53 -4.75
CA LEU A 60 2.74 -16.16 -5.52
C LEU A 60 3.18 -14.69 -5.36
N PRO A 61 2.31 -13.67 -5.49
CA PRO A 61 2.74 -12.28 -5.32
C PRO A 61 3.22 -11.98 -3.89
N GLY A 62 2.75 -12.73 -2.88
CA GLY A 62 3.25 -12.62 -1.51
C GLY A 62 4.70 -13.11 -1.36
N PHE A 63 5.06 -14.22 -2.03
CA PHE A 63 6.44 -14.71 -2.06
C PHE A 63 7.37 -13.86 -2.91
N ALA A 64 6.88 -13.27 -3.99
CA ALA A 64 7.67 -12.40 -4.86
C ALA A 64 8.25 -11.18 -4.13
N ALA A 65 7.66 -10.78 -3.00
CA ALA A 65 8.20 -9.73 -2.15
C ALA A 65 9.57 -10.07 -1.52
N ILE A 66 9.97 -11.35 -1.48
CA ILE A 66 11.32 -11.75 -1.08
C ILE A 66 12.38 -11.11 -2.00
N ALA A 67 12.05 -10.80 -3.26
CA ALA A 67 12.94 -10.08 -4.15
C ALA A 67 13.36 -8.70 -3.59
N LEU A 68 12.51 -8.06 -2.78
CA LEU A 68 12.82 -6.79 -2.11
C LEU A 68 13.94 -6.92 -1.07
N VAL A 69 14.16 -8.12 -0.52
CA VAL A 69 15.30 -8.39 0.39
C VAL A 69 16.62 -8.28 -0.36
N PHE A 70 16.66 -8.75 -1.62
CA PHE A 70 17.87 -8.76 -2.44
C PHE A 70 18.07 -7.44 -3.17
N ARG A 71 16.99 -6.83 -3.65
CA ARG A 71 17.05 -5.59 -4.43
C ARG A 71 15.76 -4.78 -4.26
N ASP A 72 15.83 -3.75 -3.43
CA ASP A 72 14.76 -2.77 -3.32
C ASP A 72 14.98 -1.62 -4.33
N SER A 73 14.29 -1.69 -5.47
CA SER A 73 14.37 -0.66 -6.51
C SER A 73 12.98 -0.30 -7.06
N PRO A 74 12.79 0.92 -7.62
CA PRO A 74 11.53 1.33 -8.23
C PRO A 74 10.94 0.31 -9.24
N PRO A 75 11.72 -0.27 -10.19
CA PRO A 75 11.15 -1.24 -11.12
C PRO A 75 10.72 -2.55 -10.44
N VAL A 76 11.41 -3.01 -9.39
CA VAL A 76 11.00 -4.21 -8.65
C VAL A 76 9.68 -3.99 -7.94
N ARG A 77 9.52 -2.83 -7.28
CA ARG A 77 8.25 -2.46 -6.61
C ARG A 77 7.10 -2.30 -7.60
N GLN A 78 7.35 -1.69 -8.75
CA GLN A 78 6.36 -1.57 -9.83
C GLN A 78 5.98 -2.94 -10.39
N GLY A 79 6.97 -3.81 -10.65
CA GLY A 79 6.75 -5.19 -11.09
C GLY A 79 5.88 -5.98 -10.11
N LEU A 80 6.07 -5.77 -8.80
CA LEU A 80 5.25 -6.41 -7.77
C LEU A 80 3.78 -5.99 -7.87
N VAL A 81 3.48 -4.72 -8.12
CA VAL A 81 2.10 -4.23 -8.31
C VAL A 81 1.43 -4.87 -9.54
N TRP A 82 2.18 -5.01 -10.64
CA TRP A 82 1.70 -5.74 -11.82
C TRP A 82 1.44 -7.21 -11.51
N LEU A 83 2.34 -7.85 -10.77
CA LEU A 83 2.21 -9.24 -10.35
C LEU A 83 0.93 -9.46 -9.53
N TRP A 84 0.68 -8.58 -8.56
CA TRP A 84 -0.57 -8.55 -7.80
C TRP A 84 -1.79 -8.41 -8.70
N SER A 85 -1.73 -7.57 -9.73
CA SER A 85 -2.84 -7.40 -10.68
C SER A 85 -3.13 -8.66 -11.47
N VAL A 86 -2.10 -9.27 -12.05
CA VAL A 86 -2.26 -10.46 -12.89
C VAL A 86 -2.83 -11.62 -12.07
N PHE A 87 -2.25 -11.90 -10.90
CA PHE A 87 -2.72 -13.01 -10.07
C PHE A 87 -4.08 -12.75 -9.43
N ALA A 88 -4.41 -11.51 -9.07
CA ALA A 88 -5.75 -11.16 -8.61
C ALA A 88 -6.78 -11.36 -9.73
N ALA A 89 -6.47 -10.93 -10.96
CA ALA A 89 -7.35 -11.17 -12.10
C ALA A 89 -7.57 -12.68 -12.33
N ILE A 90 -6.50 -13.48 -12.33
CA ILE A 90 -6.59 -14.95 -12.48
C ILE A 90 -7.47 -15.56 -11.38
N ALA A 91 -7.23 -15.24 -10.11
CA ALA A 91 -7.99 -15.84 -9.02
C ALA A 91 -9.47 -15.45 -9.03
N VAL A 92 -9.76 -14.17 -9.31
CA VAL A 92 -11.15 -13.67 -9.41
C VAL A 92 -11.85 -14.30 -10.59
N THR A 93 -11.21 -14.39 -11.76
CA THR A 93 -11.83 -15.02 -12.92
C THR A 93 -12.07 -16.50 -12.65
N LEU A 94 -11.09 -17.26 -12.16
CA LEU A 94 -11.25 -18.70 -11.87
C LEU A 94 -12.37 -19.04 -10.87
N THR A 95 -12.85 -18.07 -10.10
CA THR A 95 -13.89 -18.25 -9.08
C THR A 95 -15.23 -17.60 -9.43
N GLY A 96 -15.46 -17.23 -10.69
CA GLY A 96 -16.75 -16.72 -11.17
C GLY A 96 -16.80 -15.22 -11.46
N GLY A 97 -15.65 -14.54 -11.44
CA GLY A 97 -15.54 -13.11 -11.74
C GLY A 97 -16.05 -12.23 -10.61
N ILE A 98 -16.77 -11.15 -10.95
CA ILE A 98 -17.21 -10.15 -9.97
C ILE A 98 -18.34 -10.65 -9.05
N ALA A 99 -19.10 -11.65 -9.49
CA ALA A 99 -20.13 -12.31 -8.69
C ALA A 99 -19.56 -13.46 -7.83
N GLY A 100 -18.27 -13.79 -7.99
CA GLY A 100 -17.61 -14.87 -7.29
C GLY A 100 -17.20 -14.52 -5.85
N PRO A 101 -16.89 -15.53 -5.01
CA PRO A 101 -16.55 -15.33 -3.61
C PRO A 101 -15.23 -14.57 -3.39
N LEU A 102 -14.34 -14.56 -4.37
CA LEU A 102 -13.05 -13.85 -4.30
C LEU A 102 -13.09 -12.45 -4.92
N ALA A 103 -14.26 -11.95 -5.34
CA ALA A 103 -14.38 -10.70 -6.09
C ALA A 103 -13.69 -9.49 -5.42
N ILE A 104 -13.66 -9.42 -4.08
CA ILE A 104 -13.00 -8.34 -3.34
C ILE A 104 -11.50 -8.23 -3.64
N TRP A 105 -10.87 -9.31 -4.09
CA TRP A 105 -9.45 -9.31 -4.43
C TRP A 105 -9.10 -8.53 -5.70
N VAL A 106 -10.08 -8.06 -6.48
CA VAL A 106 -9.82 -7.10 -7.57
C VAL A 106 -9.11 -5.83 -7.06
N ALA A 107 -9.29 -5.47 -5.79
CA ALA A 107 -8.66 -4.32 -5.15
C ALA A 107 -7.24 -4.60 -4.57
N MET A 108 -6.72 -5.81 -4.71
CA MET A 108 -5.39 -6.17 -4.20
C MET A 108 -4.22 -5.36 -4.78
N PRO A 109 -4.20 -4.99 -6.08
CA PRO A 109 -3.12 -4.16 -6.62
C PRO A 109 -3.03 -2.81 -5.92
N LEU A 110 -4.18 -2.22 -5.57
CA LEU A 110 -4.24 -1.00 -4.78
C LEU A 110 -3.74 -1.22 -3.35
N ALA A 111 -4.18 -2.29 -2.68
CA ALA A 111 -3.73 -2.61 -1.32
C ALA A 111 -2.20 -2.79 -1.27
N ALA A 112 -1.63 -3.53 -2.21
CA ALA A 112 -0.18 -3.71 -2.33
C ALA A 112 0.55 -2.38 -2.59
N ALA A 113 0.01 -1.53 -3.47
CA ALA A 113 0.58 -0.22 -3.76
C ALA A 113 0.56 0.73 -2.55
N VAL A 114 -0.49 0.67 -1.72
CA VAL A 114 -0.59 1.42 -0.46
C VAL A 114 0.49 0.95 0.52
N VAL A 115 0.68 -0.36 0.66
CA VAL A 115 1.73 -0.95 1.52
C VAL A 115 3.12 -0.53 1.07
N LEU A 116 3.37 -0.48 -0.24
CA LEU A 116 4.63 0.01 -0.80
C LEU A 116 4.86 1.51 -0.58
N ASN A 117 3.82 2.26 -0.17
CA ASN A 117 3.84 3.67 0.25
C ASN A 117 4.49 4.64 -0.73
N GLN A 118 4.31 4.43 -2.04
CA GLN A 118 4.78 5.32 -3.10
C GLN A 118 3.60 5.92 -3.88
N ARG A 119 3.57 7.24 -4.03
CA ARG A 119 2.44 7.96 -4.66
C ARG A 119 2.16 7.49 -6.08
N SER A 120 3.21 7.31 -6.90
CA SER A 120 3.11 6.84 -8.28
C SER A 120 2.58 5.40 -8.37
N LEU A 121 2.93 4.55 -7.41
CA LEU A 121 2.42 3.18 -7.36
C LEU A 121 0.95 3.13 -6.95
N ILE A 122 0.48 4.02 -6.08
CA ILE A 122 -0.93 4.04 -5.65
C ILE A 122 -1.86 4.36 -6.82
N SER A 123 -1.49 5.32 -7.68
CA SER A 123 -2.27 5.59 -8.89
C SER A 123 -2.27 4.40 -9.86
N LEU A 124 -1.12 3.72 -10.00
CA LEU A 124 -1.04 2.51 -10.82
C LEU A 124 -1.90 1.38 -10.24
N GLY A 125 -1.79 1.11 -8.95
CA GLY A 125 -2.57 0.09 -8.25
C GLY A 125 -4.08 0.36 -8.32
N ALA A 126 -4.50 1.62 -8.23
CA ALA A 126 -5.90 2.02 -8.42
C ALA A 126 -6.40 1.72 -9.84
N ALA A 127 -5.63 2.13 -10.86
CA ALA A 127 -5.96 1.88 -12.26
C ALA A 127 -6.04 0.38 -12.58
N LEU A 128 -5.08 -0.41 -12.07
CA LEU A 128 -5.05 -1.86 -12.22
C LEU A 128 -6.20 -2.55 -11.49
N SER A 129 -6.59 -2.05 -10.31
CA SER A 129 -7.74 -2.59 -9.58
C SER A 129 -9.05 -2.36 -10.35
N LEU A 130 -9.21 -1.18 -10.95
CA LEU A 130 -10.36 -0.87 -11.80
C LEU A 130 -10.37 -1.74 -13.07
N MET A 131 -9.21 -1.95 -13.69
CA MET A 131 -9.06 -2.86 -14.83
C MET A 131 -9.44 -4.29 -14.45
N ASN A 132 -8.96 -4.78 -13.30
CA ASN A 132 -9.31 -6.12 -12.80
C ASN A 132 -10.81 -6.25 -12.53
N ALA A 133 -11.44 -5.22 -11.95
CA ALA A 133 -12.89 -5.21 -11.77
C ALA A 133 -13.64 -5.26 -13.11
N LEU A 134 -13.19 -4.51 -14.12
CA LEU A 134 -13.77 -4.57 -15.46
C LEU A 134 -13.63 -5.96 -16.10
N VAL A 135 -12.43 -6.56 -16.02
CA VAL A 135 -12.20 -7.93 -16.50
C VAL A 135 -13.12 -8.93 -15.78
N ALA A 136 -13.24 -8.81 -14.45
CA ALA A 136 -14.11 -9.67 -13.65
C ALA A 136 -15.59 -9.52 -14.05
N VAL A 137 -16.06 -8.30 -14.33
CA VAL A 137 -17.43 -8.04 -14.82
C VAL A 137 -17.64 -8.65 -16.21
N MET A 138 -16.71 -8.44 -17.15
CA MET A 138 -16.80 -9.00 -18.50
C MET A 138 -16.87 -10.53 -18.47
N VAL A 139 -16.08 -11.14 -17.59
CA VAL A 139 -16.07 -12.58 -17.37
C VAL A 139 -17.38 -13.09 -16.80
N SER A 140 -17.97 -12.41 -15.81
CA SER A 140 -19.28 -12.80 -15.27
C SER A 140 -20.39 -12.68 -16.31
N ILE A 141 -20.36 -11.67 -17.18
CA ILE A 141 -21.34 -11.52 -18.28
C ILE A 141 -21.16 -12.60 -19.34
N GLY A 142 -19.92 -12.98 -19.63
CA GLY A 142 -19.59 -13.99 -20.65
C GLY A 142 -20.08 -15.41 -20.32
N GLY A 143 -20.52 -15.68 -19.09
CA GLY A 143 -21.13 -16.96 -18.69
C GLY A 143 -20.19 -18.17 -18.73
N GLY A 144 -18.90 -17.96 -19.02
CA GLY A 144 -17.94 -19.03 -19.33
C GLY A 144 -17.24 -19.66 -18.13
N ILE A 145 -17.65 -19.38 -16.89
CA ILE A 145 -16.92 -19.82 -15.71
C ILE A 145 -17.81 -20.56 -14.72
N HIS A 146 -17.24 -21.63 -14.16
CA HIS A 146 -17.81 -22.45 -13.11
C HIS A 146 -17.91 -21.66 -11.79
N MET A 147 -19.12 -21.53 -11.26
CA MET A 147 -19.34 -21.02 -9.91
C MET A 147 -18.93 -22.12 -8.91
N PRO A 148 -18.17 -21.79 -7.84
CA PRO A 148 -17.92 -22.73 -6.75
C PRO A 148 -19.22 -23.25 -6.14
N ASP A 149 -19.18 -24.45 -5.54
CA ASP A 149 -20.30 -24.99 -4.77
C ASP A 149 -20.63 -24.08 -3.56
N ASP A 150 -21.86 -24.13 -3.05
CA ASP A 150 -22.32 -23.24 -1.97
C ASP A 150 -21.42 -23.30 -0.72
N GLN A 151 -20.95 -24.51 -0.36
CA GLN A 151 -20.04 -24.68 0.76
C GLN A 151 -18.67 -24.05 0.49
N GLU A 152 -18.13 -24.24 -0.72
CA GLU A 152 -16.84 -23.66 -1.12
C GLU A 152 -16.93 -22.13 -1.20
N ALA A 153 -18.01 -21.61 -1.79
CA ALA A 153 -18.26 -20.18 -1.93
C ALA A 153 -18.33 -19.49 -0.57
N PHE A 154 -18.96 -20.10 0.43
CA PHE A 154 -18.98 -19.58 1.80
C PHE A 154 -17.58 -19.42 2.38
N TRP A 155 -16.77 -20.49 2.36
CA TRP A 155 -15.41 -20.45 2.92
C TRP A 155 -14.48 -19.50 2.17
N LEU A 156 -14.57 -19.46 0.85
CA LEU A 156 -13.81 -18.53 0.01
C LEU A 156 -14.20 -17.08 0.27
N SER A 157 -15.49 -16.79 0.45
CA SER A 157 -15.97 -15.44 0.78
C SER A 157 -15.48 -15.01 2.15
N LEU A 158 -15.53 -15.91 3.14
CA LEU A 158 -15.01 -15.64 4.47
C LEU A 158 -13.50 -15.36 4.43
N LEU A 159 -12.74 -16.20 3.73
CA LEU A 159 -11.30 -16.02 3.56
C LEU A 159 -11.00 -14.70 2.84
N SER A 160 -11.72 -14.39 1.76
CA SER A 160 -11.45 -13.20 0.95
C SER A 160 -11.71 -11.92 1.72
N VAL A 161 -12.82 -11.84 2.47
CA VAL A 161 -13.16 -10.70 3.31
C VAL A 161 -12.20 -10.56 4.48
N LEU A 162 -11.90 -11.64 5.21
CA LEU A 162 -10.98 -11.58 6.35
C LEU A 162 -9.57 -11.16 5.91
N THR A 163 -9.04 -11.76 4.86
CA THR A 163 -7.71 -11.42 4.34
C THR A 163 -7.68 -10.00 3.77
N PHE A 164 -8.74 -9.54 3.10
CA PHE A 164 -8.84 -8.17 2.62
C PHE A 164 -8.85 -7.17 3.80
N VAL A 165 -9.74 -7.36 4.77
CA VAL A 165 -9.90 -6.43 5.89
C VAL A 165 -8.62 -6.38 6.73
N LEU A 166 -8.06 -7.54 7.09
CA LEU A 166 -6.82 -7.60 7.86
C LEU A 166 -5.63 -7.04 7.06
N GLY A 167 -5.49 -7.46 5.80
CA GLY A 167 -4.42 -7.02 4.93
C GLY A 167 -4.45 -5.50 4.72
N VAL A 168 -5.59 -4.94 4.35
CA VAL A 168 -5.73 -3.49 4.16
C VAL A 168 -5.53 -2.75 5.48
N SER A 169 -6.08 -3.21 6.60
CA SER A 169 -5.94 -2.51 7.89
C SER A 169 -4.48 -2.45 8.35
N ILE A 170 -3.75 -3.56 8.27
CA ILE A 170 -2.33 -3.64 8.66
C ILE A 170 -1.46 -2.79 7.73
N GLY A 171 -1.80 -2.71 6.43
CA GLY A 171 -1.05 -1.93 5.45
C GLY A 171 -1.34 -0.43 5.45
N LEU A 172 -2.61 -0.05 5.60
CA LEU A 172 -3.10 1.31 5.44
C LEU A 172 -2.84 2.17 6.69
N LEU A 173 -3.07 1.65 7.90
CA LEU A 173 -2.93 2.44 9.13
C LEU A 173 -1.51 3.02 9.31
N PRO A 174 -0.42 2.23 9.15
CA PRO A 174 0.94 2.78 9.23
C PRO A 174 1.24 3.77 8.10
N ALA A 175 0.72 3.53 6.90
CA ALA A 175 0.91 4.43 5.77
C ALA A 175 0.26 5.80 6.04
N LEU A 176 -0.95 5.83 6.59
CA LEU A 176 -1.65 7.06 6.98
C LEU A 176 -0.91 7.80 8.11
N ARG A 177 -0.51 7.10 9.17
CA ARG A 177 0.28 7.69 10.27
C ARG A 177 1.59 8.31 9.79
N SER A 178 2.31 7.62 8.90
CA SER A 178 3.55 8.16 8.35
C SER A 178 3.35 9.43 7.52
N ARG A 179 2.15 9.65 6.97
CA ARG A 179 1.82 10.84 6.18
C ARG A 179 1.41 11.99 7.08
N SER A 180 0.65 11.72 8.15
CA SER A 180 0.33 12.75 9.14
C SER A 180 1.59 13.22 9.84
N GLU A 181 2.44 12.31 10.31
CA GLU A 181 3.72 12.66 10.95
C GLU A 181 4.60 13.53 10.04
N ARG A 182 4.73 13.17 8.76
CA ARG A 182 5.48 13.99 7.79
C ARG A 182 4.86 15.36 7.53
N ALA A 183 3.54 15.49 7.61
CA ALA A 183 2.85 16.77 7.44
C ALA A 183 3.04 17.64 8.68
N ASP A 184 2.94 17.05 9.87
CA ASP A 184 3.15 17.70 11.16
C ASP A 184 4.61 18.18 11.28
N ASP A 185 5.59 17.35 10.94
CA ASP A 185 7.01 17.71 10.91
C ASP A 185 7.30 18.88 9.97
N ALA A 186 6.65 18.90 8.80
CA ALA A 186 6.80 19.99 7.83
C ALA A 186 6.17 21.29 8.33
N GLU A 187 5.02 21.22 9.00
CA GLU A 187 4.38 22.39 9.59
C GLU A 187 5.19 22.92 10.78
N GLU A 188 5.76 22.05 11.63
CA GLU A 188 6.62 22.46 12.73
C GLU A 188 7.92 23.12 12.21
N ALA A 189 8.54 22.53 11.18
CA ALA A 189 9.72 23.11 10.54
C ALA A 189 9.42 24.50 9.95
N ARG A 190 8.25 24.66 9.31
CA ARG A 190 7.77 25.94 8.79
C ARG A 190 7.53 26.94 9.93
N ALA A 191 6.85 26.55 10.99
CA ALA A 191 6.58 27.40 12.15
C ALA A 191 7.88 27.89 12.81
N ARG A 192 8.88 27.00 12.92
CA ARG A 192 10.21 27.33 13.45
C ARG A 192 10.95 28.32 12.56
N LEU A 193 10.92 28.15 11.24
CA LEU A 193 11.50 29.10 10.28
C LEU A 193 10.80 30.45 10.35
N MET A 194 9.47 30.47 10.36
CA MET A 194 8.69 31.70 10.47
C MET A 194 8.97 32.44 11.77
N LYS A 195 9.17 31.72 12.88
CA LYS A 195 9.56 32.32 14.15
C LYS A 195 10.92 33.01 14.05
N ILE A 196 11.93 32.34 13.51
CA ILE A 196 13.27 32.91 13.32
C ILE A 196 13.23 34.16 12.42
N VAL A 197 12.48 34.09 11.31
CA VAL A 197 12.35 35.19 10.35
C VAL A 197 11.59 36.37 10.93
N THR A 198 10.64 36.15 11.83
CA THR A 198 9.86 37.22 12.46
C THR A 198 10.60 37.87 13.64
N GLU A 199 11.40 37.10 14.39
CA GLU A 199 12.13 37.58 15.57
C GLU A 199 13.52 38.18 15.24
N GLN A 200 13.86 38.31 13.96
CA GLN A 200 15.17 38.83 13.55
C GLN A 200 15.23 40.37 13.66
N PRO A 201 16.40 40.93 14.01
CA PRO A 201 16.57 42.38 14.18
C PRO A 201 16.63 43.17 12.85
N GLN A 202 16.46 42.50 11.71
CA GLN A 202 16.60 43.06 10.37
C GLN A 202 15.28 42.94 9.61
N LEU A 203 14.77 44.04 9.06
CA LEU A 203 13.57 44.02 8.23
C LEU A 203 13.86 43.34 6.89
N ILE A 204 13.20 42.22 6.62
CA ILE A 204 13.18 41.56 5.30
C ILE A 204 11.87 41.90 4.60
N LEU A 205 11.97 42.49 3.41
CA LEU A 205 10.86 42.77 2.51
C LEU A 205 10.94 41.85 1.30
N ALA A 206 9.86 41.11 1.04
CA ALA A 206 9.71 40.35 -0.21
C ALA A 206 8.85 41.16 -1.19
N PHE A 207 9.32 41.33 -2.42
CA PHE A 207 8.62 42.08 -3.48
C PHE A 207 8.18 41.16 -4.62
N ASP A 208 7.07 41.50 -5.29
CA ASP A 208 6.61 40.87 -6.54
C ASP A 208 7.44 41.40 -7.74
N GLU A 209 7.41 40.72 -8.90
CA GLU A 209 8.07 41.13 -10.15
C GLU A 209 7.76 42.59 -10.60
N ARG A 210 6.68 43.18 -10.09
CA ARG A 210 6.19 44.55 -10.29
C ARG A 210 6.59 45.51 -9.17
N GLY A 211 7.42 45.07 -8.22
CA GLY A 211 7.94 45.90 -7.11
C GLY A 211 6.96 46.16 -5.97
N ARG A 212 5.85 45.41 -5.87
CA ARG A 212 4.90 45.52 -4.75
C ARG A 212 5.34 44.64 -3.58
N VAL A 213 5.22 45.15 -2.35
CA VAL A 213 5.53 44.37 -1.13
C VAL A 213 4.53 43.22 -0.99
N LEU A 214 5.03 41.98 -1.00
CA LEU A 214 4.26 40.77 -0.76
C LEU A 214 4.23 40.39 0.72
N SER A 215 5.34 40.61 1.42
CA SER A 215 5.44 40.36 2.86
C SER A 215 6.61 41.13 3.47
N ALA A 216 6.46 41.47 4.75
CA ALA A 216 7.46 42.14 5.57
C ALA A 216 7.66 41.34 6.87
N TYR A 217 8.90 41.06 7.24
CA TYR A 217 9.26 40.27 8.42
C TYR A 217 10.41 40.91 9.20
N GLY A 218 10.41 40.77 10.53
CA GLY A 218 11.41 41.36 11.42
C GLY A 218 11.00 42.73 11.96
N GLU A 219 11.92 43.37 12.70
CA GLU A 219 11.69 44.68 13.31
C GLU A 219 11.94 45.82 12.32
N ALA A 220 10.99 46.76 12.22
CA ALA A 220 11.13 47.91 11.33
C ALA A 220 12.18 48.90 11.87
N PRO A 221 13.11 49.42 11.04
CA PRO A 221 14.10 50.40 11.48
C PRO A 221 13.43 51.67 12.00
N VAL A 222 14.07 52.32 12.97
CA VAL A 222 13.59 53.58 13.55
C VAL A 222 13.39 54.63 12.44
N GLY A 223 12.14 55.00 12.19
CA GLY A 223 11.74 55.96 11.13
C GLY A 223 11.03 55.36 9.92
N LEU A 224 10.85 54.03 9.85
CA LEU A 224 10.04 53.36 8.83
C LEU A 224 8.78 52.77 9.48
N ASP A 225 7.62 53.38 9.26
CA ASP A 225 6.34 52.89 9.79
C ASP A 225 5.60 52.13 8.68
N LEU A 226 5.45 50.81 8.84
CA LEU A 226 4.74 49.94 7.89
C LEU A 226 3.29 49.77 8.37
N ASN A 227 2.48 50.82 8.21
CA ASN A 227 1.02 50.76 8.31
C ASN A 227 0.39 50.50 6.93
#